data_AF-A0A3M4S9V6-F1
#
_entry.id   AF-A0A3M4S9V6-F1
#
_cell.length_a   1.000
_cell.length_b   1.000
_cell.length_c   1.000
_cell.angle_alpha   90.00
_cell.angle_beta   90.00
_cell.angle_gamma   90.00
#
_symmetry.space_group_name_H-M   'P 1'
#
loop_
_entity.id
_entity.type
_entity.pdbx_description
1 polymer ?
#
loop_
_entity_poly.entity_id
_entity_poly.type
_entity_poly.pdbx_seq_one_letter_code
_entity_poly.pdbx_strand_id
1 'polypeptide(L)'
;MQARWTGQLLLIRSEAGTPGESSSFDFTWFIPAIVKYRKLLGEVMLVSFVLQIFSLITPLFFQVVMDKVLVHHGLTTLDVIAVGLAGVMLFESALSGLRTYVFAHTASRIDVELGSKLFRHLITLPLSYFQARRVGDSVARVRELENIRNFLTGNAITLLLDVLFSVVFIAVMFYYSGWLTLIVLLSLPLYILVSVLITPVLRKRLNDSFARGAENQAFLVETVNGIDTLKSMAVEPQAIRKWDNQLAGYVAAGFKTQNLSTIANESVSLIGKLVTVATLWFGARLV
;
A
#
# COMPACT_ATOMS: atom_id res chain seq x y z
N MET A 1 49.24 -6.13 9.00
CA MET A 1 48.41 -5.54 7.92
C MET A 1 48.93 -5.79 6.50
N GLN A 2 50.20 -6.14 6.29
CA GLN A 2 50.78 -6.40 4.95
C GLN A 2 50.29 -7.69 4.26
N ALA A 3 49.76 -8.68 4.99
CA ALA A 3 49.32 -9.95 4.40
C ALA A 3 47.94 -9.91 3.70
N ARG A 4 47.20 -8.79 3.76
CA ARG A 4 45.85 -8.64 3.17
C ARG A 4 45.78 -7.60 2.04
N TRP A 5 46.92 -7.11 1.58
CA TRP A 5 46.98 -6.01 0.62
C TRP A 5 47.51 -6.48 -0.73
N THR A 6 46.68 -6.36 -1.77
CA THR A 6 46.95 -6.87 -3.12
C THR A 6 47.85 -5.93 -3.96
N GLY A 7 48.52 -4.94 -3.34
CA GLY A 7 49.45 -4.03 -4.00
C GLY A 7 48.83 -3.05 -5.01
N GLN A 8 47.51 -3.08 -5.22
CA GLN A 8 46.81 -2.14 -6.09
C GLN A 8 46.24 -0.98 -5.28
N LEU A 9 46.71 0.23 -5.60
CA LEU A 9 46.24 1.49 -5.05
C LEU A 9 45.37 2.17 -6.10
N LEU A 10 44.05 2.13 -5.90
CA LEU A 10 43.09 2.79 -6.77
C LEU A 10 42.95 4.24 -6.31
N LEU A 11 43.70 5.14 -6.95
CA LEU A 11 43.62 6.58 -6.72
C LEU A 11 42.33 7.11 -7.34
N ILE A 12 41.29 7.24 -6.53
CA ILE A 12 40.04 7.90 -6.93
C ILE A 12 40.23 9.39 -6.72
N ARG A 13 40.55 10.11 -7.81
CA ARG A 13 40.46 11.57 -7.84
C ARG A 13 39.01 11.92 -8.14
N SER A 14 38.34 12.60 -7.22
CA SER A 14 37.08 13.28 -7.53
C SER A 14 37.43 14.42 -8.49
N GLU A 15 37.36 14.15 -9.79
CA GLU A 15 37.04 15.22 -10.72
C GLU A 15 35.66 15.72 -10.31
N ALA A 16 35.57 17.00 -9.96
CA ALA A 16 34.33 17.73 -9.93
C ALA A 16 33.78 17.89 -11.36
N GLY A 17 33.62 16.77 -12.08
CA GLY A 17 32.52 16.65 -13.01
C GLY A 17 31.29 16.61 -12.13
N THR A 18 30.45 17.66 -12.22
CA THR A 18 29.08 17.70 -11.71
C THR A 18 28.57 16.27 -11.57
N PRO A 19 28.29 15.77 -10.35
CA PRO A 19 27.73 14.44 -10.19
C PRO A 19 26.50 14.46 -11.08
N GLY A 20 26.55 13.71 -12.19
CA GLY A 20 25.50 13.72 -13.19
C GLY A 20 24.22 13.61 -12.41
N GLU A 21 23.41 14.68 -12.47
CA GLU A 21 22.24 14.86 -11.62
C GLU A 21 21.62 13.48 -11.51
N SER A 22 21.67 12.91 -10.31
CA SER A 22 20.95 11.68 -10.03
C SER A 22 19.53 12.07 -10.36
N SER A 23 19.08 11.76 -11.58
CA SER A 23 17.90 12.34 -12.17
C SER A 23 16.84 12.20 -11.11
N SER A 24 16.34 13.34 -10.64
CA SER A 24 15.22 13.38 -9.73
C SER A 24 14.19 12.37 -10.20
N PHE A 25 13.49 11.71 -9.28
CA PHE A 25 12.32 10.93 -9.65
C PHE A 25 11.37 11.84 -10.44
N ASP A 26 11.46 11.82 -11.76
CA ASP A 26 10.74 12.76 -12.62
C ASP A 26 9.34 12.22 -12.78
N PHE A 27 8.41 12.65 -11.91
CA PHE A 27 6.98 12.38 -12.09
C PHE A 27 6.41 13.08 -13.35
N THR A 28 7.20 13.96 -13.97
CA THR A 28 6.85 14.79 -15.13
C THR A 28 6.46 13.96 -16.36
N TRP A 29 7.02 12.75 -16.57
CA TRP A 29 6.60 11.87 -17.67
C TRP A 29 5.21 11.24 -17.46
N PHE A 30 4.71 11.26 -16.21
CA PHE A 30 3.42 10.69 -15.81
C PHE A 30 2.27 11.70 -15.85
N ILE A 31 2.58 12.99 -15.68
CA ILE A 31 1.63 14.11 -15.75
C ILE A 31 0.79 14.08 -17.05
N PRO A 32 1.35 13.86 -18.25
CA PRO A 32 0.57 13.84 -19.50
C PRO A 32 -0.47 12.72 -19.52
N ALA A 33 -0.18 11.57 -18.91
CA ALA A 33 -1.11 10.46 -18.83
C ALA A 33 -2.27 10.76 -17.87
N ILE A 34 -2.00 11.34 -16.70
CA ILE A 34 -3.04 11.78 -15.75
C ILE A 34 -3.93 12.86 -16.39
N VAL A 35 -3.34 13.85 -17.05
CA VAL A 35 -4.07 14.95 -17.69
C VAL A 35 -4.98 14.45 -18.82
N LYS A 36 -4.55 13.43 -19.57
CA LYS A 36 -5.37 12.79 -20.63
C LYS A 36 -6.66 12.16 -20.07
N TYR A 37 -6.61 11.59 -18.86
CA TYR A 37 -7.74 10.92 -18.22
C TYR A 37 -8.45 11.77 -17.15
N ARG A 38 -8.19 13.09 -17.11
CA ARG A 38 -8.74 14.01 -16.10
C ARG A 38 -10.26 14.00 -15.97
N LYS A 39 -11.01 13.70 -17.05
CA LYS A 39 -12.48 13.65 -17.01
C LYS A 39 -12.98 12.45 -16.21
N LEU A 40 -12.46 11.25 -16.50
CA LEU A 40 -12.79 10.02 -15.77
C LEU A 40 -12.31 10.08 -14.32
N LEU A 41 -11.10 10.62 -14.09
CA LEU A 41 -10.62 10.87 -12.73
C LEU A 41 -11.49 11.89 -11.99
N GLY A 42 -11.95 12.94 -12.66
CA GLY A 42 -12.88 13.92 -12.11
C GLY A 42 -14.24 13.32 -11.74
N GLU A 43 -14.80 12.44 -12.57
CA GLU A 43 -16.03 11.69 -12.26
C GLU A 43 -15.84 10.81 -11.02
N VAL A 44 -14.75 10.03 -10.95
CA VAL A 44 -14.44 9.24 -9.76
C VAL A 44 -14.27 10.13 -8.53
N MET A 45 -13.57 11.27 -8.65
CA MET A 45 -13.42 12.22 -7.54
C MET A 45 -14.77 12.76 -7.07
N LEU A 46 -15.69 13.09 -7.99
CA LEU A 46 -17.02 13.58 -7.66
C LEU A 46 -17.86 12.49 -6.98
N VAL A 47 -17.85 11.25 -7.48
CA VAL A 47 -18.54 10.12 -6.82
C VAL A 47 -17.96 9.85 -5.43
N SER A 48 -16.62 9.91 -5.31
CA SER A 48 -15.94 9.77 -4.01
C SER A 48 -16.36 10.85 -3.03
N PHE A 49 -16.47 12.09 -3.50
CA PHE A 49 -16.89 13.23 -2.71
C PHE A 49 -18.33 13.07 -2.22
N VAL A 50 -19.24 12.64 -3.10
CA VAL A 50 -20.62 12.32 -2.72
C VAL A 50 -20.65 11.20 -1.68
N LEU A 51 -19.96 10.08 -1.91
CA LEU A 51 -19.89 8.96 -0.96
C LEU A 51 -19.41 9.40 0.42
N GLN A 52 -18.41 10.29 0.47
CA GLN A 52 -17.93 10.76 1.77
C GLN A 52 -18.95 11.66 2.48
N ILE A 53 -19.73 12.48 1.76
CA ILE A 53 -20.87 13.18 2.36
C ILE A 53 -21.90 12.18 2.91
N PHE A 54 -22.20 11.12 2.15
CA PHE A 54 -23.09 10.06 2.61
C PHE A 54 -22.57 9.37 3.88
N SER A 55 -21.26 9.23 4.05
CA SER A 55 -20.70 8.66 5.28
C SER A 55 -20.92 9.52 6.54
N LEU A 56 -21.21 10.82 6.40
CA LEU A 56 -21.64 11.67 7.54
C LEU A 56 -23.11 11.43 7.92
N ILE A 57 -23.90 10.82 7.02
CA ILE A 57 -25.30 10.50 7.30
C ILE A 57 -25.40 9.46 8.42
N THR A 58 -24.50 8.47 8.47
CA THR A 58 -24.53 7.42 9.50
C THR A 58 -24.42 7.98 10.93
N PRO A 59 -23.44 8.85 11.28
CA PRO A 59 -23.42 9.54 12.58
C PRO A 59 -24.68 10.34 12.89
N LEU A 60 -25.24 11.07 11.91
CA LEU A 60 -26.45 11.87 12.10
C LEU A 60 -27.67 10.98 12.40
N PHE A 61 -27.80 9.85 11.70
CA PHE A 61 -28.84 8.87 11.99
C PHE A 61 -28.68 8.29 13.40
N PHE A 62 -27.46 7.94 13.79
CA PHE A 62 -27.18 7.46 15.14
C PHE A 62 -27.57 8.49 16.20
N GLN A 63 -27.28 9.77 15.98
CA GLN A 63 -27.71 10.86 16.84
C GLN A 63 -29.24 10.92 16.97
N VAL A 64 -29.99 10.85 15.86
CA VAL A 64 -31.46 10.89 15.92
C VAL A 64 -32.03 9.68 16.66
N VAL A 65 -31.47 8.49 16.46
CA VAL A 65 -31.90 7.28 17.18
C VAL A 65 -31.64 7.43 18.68
N MET A 66 -30.46 7.89 19.08
CA MET A 66 -30.10 8.09 20.48
C MET A 66 -30.96 9.18 21.15
N ASP A 67 -31.09 10.35 20.51
CA ASP A 67 -31.72 11.53 21.12
C ASP A 67 -33.25 11.50 21.04
N LYS A 68 -33.83 10.99 19.95
CA LYS A 68 -35.30 11.02 19.75
C LYS A 68 -35.94 9.68 20.07
N VAL A 69 -35.42 8.59 19.51
CA VAL A 69 -36.09 7.29 19.63
C VAL A 69 -35.91 6.67 21.01
N LEU A 70 -34.68 6.70 21.53
CA LEU A 70 -34.35 6.12 22.83
C LEU A 70 -34.92 6.93 24.00
N VAL A 71 -34.99 8.26 23.87
CA VAL A 71 -35.54 9.15 24.92
C VAL A 71 -37.07 9.18 24.93
N HIS A 72 -37.73 9.16 23.76
CA HIS A 72 -39.19 9.34 23.67
C HIS A 72 -39.98 8.03 23.42
N HIS A 73 -39.31 6.87 23.38
CA HIS A 73 -39.93 5.56 23.12
C HIS A 73 -40.82 5.50 21.86
N GLY A 74 -40.52 6.31 20.84
CA GLY A 74 -41.29 6.37 19.60
C GLY A 74 -40.96 5.23 18.63
N LEU A 75 -41.52 4.03 18.84
CA LEU A 75 -41.28 2.85 17.99
C LEU A 75 -41.58 3.11 16.50
N THR A 76 -42.60 3.92 16.19
CA THR A 76 -42.93 4.28 14.80
C THR A 76 -41.85 5.14 14.13
N THR A 77 -41.18 6.02 14.88
CA THR A 77 -40.03 6.78 14.36
C THR A 77 -38.80 5.89 14.16
N LEU A 78 -38.63 4.86 15.00
CA LEU A 78 -37.56 3.88 14.85
C LEU A 78 -37.69 3.13 13.53
N ASP A 79 -38.88 2.60 13.21
CA ASP A 79 -39.10 1.80 12.01
C ASP A 79 -38.84 2.60 10.73
N VAL A 80 -39.30 3.85 10.68
CA VAL A 80 -39.05 4.77 9.54
C VAL A 80 -37.56 5.08 9.40
N ILE A 81 -36.87 5.36 10.50
CA ILE A 81 -35.43 5.64 10.49
C ILE A 81 -34.63 4.41 10.09
N ALA A 82 -35.01 3.22 10.56
CA ALA A 82 -34.35 1.96 10.24
C ALA A 82 -34.48 1.61 8.76
N VAL A 83 -35.68 1.74 8.19
CA VAL A 83 -35.91 1.53 6.74
C VAL A 83 -35.17 2.59 5.91
N GLY A 84 -35.18 3.85 6.34
CA GLY A 84 -34.44 4.93 5.70
C GLY A 84 -32.93 4.67 5.70
N LEU A 85 -32.37 4.28 6.85
CA LEU A 85 -30.95 3.95 7.00
C LEU A 85 -30.56 2.75 6.15
N ALA A 86 -31.38 1.69 6.14
CA ALA A 86 -31.15 0.53 5.29
C ALA A 86 -31.12 0.92 3.80
N GLY A 87 -32.05 1.78 3.36
CA GLY A 87 -32.08 2.30 1.99
C GLY A 87 -30.83 3.12 1.65
N VAL A 88 -30.41 4.02 2.53
CA VAL A 88 -29.18 4.82 2.37
C VAL A 88 -27.94 3.92 2.31
N MET A 89 -27.82 2.93 3.20
CA MET A 89 -26.68 2.01 3.23
C MET A 89 -26.59 1.14 1.97
N LEU A 90 -27.74 0.68 1.45
CA LEU A 90 -27.79 -0.06 0.18
C LEU A 90 -27.36 0.84 -0.99
N PHE A 91 -27.85 2.08 -1.03
CA PHE A 91 -27.47 3.04 -2.06
C PHE A 91 -25.99 3.43 -2.00
N GLU A 92 -25.48 3.72 -0.81
CA GLU A 92 -24.06 4.00 -0.57
C GLU A 92 -23.18 2.83 -1.00
N SER A 93 -23.55 1.59 -0.64
CA SER A 93 -22.82 0.38 -1.04
C SER A 93 -22.82 0.18 -2.55
N ALA A 94 -23.97 0.37 -3.21
CA ALA A 94 -24.08 0.29 -4.67
C ALA A 94 -23.22 1.36 -5.36
N LEU A 95 -23.25 2.60 -4.86
CA LEU A 95 -22.48 3.72 -5.41
C LEU A 95 -20.97 3.54 -5.17
N SER A 96 -20.58 2.96 -4.03
CA SER A 96 -19.21 2.57 -3.72
C SER A 96 -18.70 1.47 -4.65
N GLY A 97 -19.54 0.47 -4.94
CA GLY A 97 -19.25 -0.57 -5.94
C GLY A 97 -19.05 0.03 -7.33
N LEU A 98 -19.95 0.93 -7.76
CA LEU A 98 -19.84 1.61 -9.05
C LEU A 98 -18.57 2.46 -9.14
N ARG A 99 -18.25 3.25 -8.10
CA ARG A 99 -17.00 4.02 -7.99
C ARG A 99 -15.79 3.10 -8.17
N THR A 100 -15.76 1.99 -7.43
CA THR A 100 -14.63 1.05 -7.45
C THR A 100 -14.46 0.43 -8.84
N TYR A 101 -15.56 0.07 -9.49
CA TYR A 101 -15.55 -0.46 -10.85
C TYR A 101 -15.04 0.57 -11.87
N VAL A 102 -15.59 1.79 -11.88
CA VAL A 102 -15.17 2.87 -12.80
C VAL A 102 -13.70 3.22 -12.58
N PHE A 103 -13.27 3.25 -11.32
CA PHE A 103 -11.88 3.49 -10.96
C PHE A 103 -10.96 2.37 -11.45
N ALA A 104 -11.29 1.11 -11.18
CA ALA A 104 -10.51 -0.05 -11.63
C ALA A 104 -10.40 -0.12 -13.16
N HIS A 105 -11.49 0.18 -13.87
CA HIS A 105 -11.51 0.25 -15.33
C HIS A 105 -10.60 1.37 -15.86
N THR A 106 -10.65 2.54 -15.23
CA THR A 106 -9.82 3.70 -15.60
C THR A 106 -8.34 3.43 -15.32
N ALA A 107 -8.01 2.90 -14.14
CA ALA A 107 -6.66 2.53 -13.76
C ALA A 107 -6.08 1.49 -14.72
N SER A 108 -6.86 0.46 -15.06
CA SER A 108 -6.45 -0.59 -16.02
C SER A 108 -6.15 -0.02 -17.41
N ARG A 109 -6.91 0.98 -17.88
CA ARG A 109 -6.65 1.63 -19.18
C ARG A 109 -5.35 2.43 -19.16
N ILE A 110 -5.12 3.19 -18.09
CA ILE A 110 -3.88 3.97 -17.89
C ILE A 110 -2.69 3.01 -17.81
N ASP A 111 -2.85 1.90 -17.11
CA ASP A 111 -1.84 0.85 -16.95
C ASP A 111 -1.40 0.25 -18.28
N VAL A 112 -2.35 -0.07 -19.16
CA VAL A 112 -2.06 -0.61 -20.50
C VAL A 112 -1.33 0.42 -21.37
N GLU A 113 -1.76 1.68 -21.38
CA GLU A 113 -1.11 2.72 -22.20
C GLU A 113 0.33 2.99 -21.73
N LEU A 114 0.54 3.09 -20.43
CA LEU A 114 1.86 3.32 -19.84
C LEU A 114 2.76 2.10 -19.99
N GLY A 115 2.23 0.90 -19.77
CA GLY A 115 2.96 -0.36 -19.98
C GLY A 115 3.43 -0.51 -21.42
N SER A 116 2.57 -0.19 -22.40
CA SER A 116 2.92 -0.23 -23.82
C SER A 116 4.02 0.78 -24.18
N LYS A 117 3.93 2.04 -23.70
CA LYS A 117 4.97 3.05 -23.93
C LYS A 117 6.30 2.64 -23.30
N LEU A 118 6.26 2.09 -22.10
CA LEU A 118 7.45 1.66 -21.37
C LEU A 118 8.14 0.49 -22.07
N PHE A 119 7.37 -0.50 -22.52
CA PHE A 119 7.89 -1.60 -23.33
C PHE A 119 8.51 -1.10 -24.64
N ARG A 120 7.82 -0.19 -25.34
CA ARG A 120 8.32 0.40 -26.59
C ARG A 120 9.62 1.17 -26.40
N HIS A 121 9.76 1.89 -25.29
CA HIS A 121 11.00 2.58 -24.94
C HIS A 121 12.13 1.59 -24.61
N LEU A 122 11.80 0.52 -23.87
CA LEU A 122 12.76 -0.51 -23.48
C LEU A 122 13.39 -1.19 -24.70
N ILE A 123 12.59 -1.56 -25.71
CA ILE A 123 13.11 -2.20 -26.93
C ILE A 123 13.90 -1.25 -27.83
N THR A 124 13.71 0.08 -27.71
CA THR A 124 14.48 1.08 -28.48
C THR A 124 15.83 1.43 -27.85
N LEU A 125 16.16 0.89 -26.67
CA LEU A 125 17.44 1.15 -26.02
C LEU A 125 18.61 0.52 -26.79
N PRO A 126 19.77 1.19 -26.85
CA PRO A 126 20.94 0.66 -27.53
C PRO A 126 21.45 -0.62 -26.87
N LEU A 127 22.06 -1.50 -27.67
CA LEU A 127 22.55 -2.82 -27.23
C LEU A 127 23.52 -2.74 -26.04
N SER A 128 24.26 -1.63 -25.93
CA SER A 128 25.17 -1.33 -24.81
C SER A 128 24.46 -1.32 -23.45
N TYR A 129 23.19 -0.93 -23.39
CA TYR A 129 22.39 -0.96 -22.16
C TYR A 129 22.11 -2.40 -21.70
N PHE A 130 21.86 -3.32 -22.63
CA PHE A 130 21.57 -4.73 -22.34
C PHE A 130 22.83 -5.54 -22.03
N GLN A 131 23.99 -5.15 -22.59
CA GLN A 131 25.26 -5.82 -22.32
C GLN A 131 25.85 -5.44 -20.96
N ALA A 132 25.54 -4.24 -20.45
CA ALA A 132 26.06 -3.73 -19.18
C ALA A 132 25.30 -4.25 -17.93
N ARG A 133 24.11 -4.85 -18.08
CA ARG A 133 23.22 -5.21 -16.97
C ARG A 133 22.67 -6.63 -17.11
N ARG A 134 22.47 -7.33 -15.98
CA ARG A 134 21.82 -8.64 -15.98
C ARG A 134 20.35 -8.49 -16.37
N VAL A 135 19.83 -9.44 -17.15
CA VAL A 135 18.41 -9.46 -17.57
C VAL A 135 17.45 -9.34 -16.37
N GLY A 136 17.80 -9.94 -15.23
CA GLY A 136 17.03 -9.86 -13.98
C GLY A 136 16.91 -8.44 -13.40
N ASP A 137 17.95 -7.61 -13.51
CA ASP A 137 17.94 -6.23 -12.99
C ASP A 137 17.01 -5.34 -13.83
N SER A 138 16.95 -5.58 -15.14
CA SER A 138 16.04 -4.88 -16.05
C SER A 138 14.58 -5.27 -15.79
N VAL A 139 14.29 -6.55 -15.54
CA VAL A 139 12.94 -7.03 -15.21
C VAL A 139 12.48 -6.48 -13.84
N ALA A 140 13.36 -6.49 -12.84
CA ALA A 140 13.08 -5.89 -11.53
C ALA A 140 12.73 -4.40 -11.64
N ARG A 141 13.45 -3.63 -12.46
CA ARG A 141 13.17 -2.21 -12.68
C ARG A 141 11.84 -1.95 -13.39
N VAL A 142 11.46 -2.79 -14.36
CA VAL A 142 10.12 -2.72 -15.00
C VAL A 142 9.03 -2.93 -13.95
N ARG A 143 9.19 -3.93 -13.08
CA ARG A 143 8.23 -4.21 -12.02
C ARG A 143 8.15 -3.10 -10.97
N GLU A 144 9.28 -2.46 -10.64
CA GLU A 144 9.29 -1.25 -9.80
C GLU A 144 8.52 -0.09 -10.44
N LEU A 145 8.67 0.13 -11.75
CA LEU A 145 7.93 1.17 -12.48
C LEU A 145 6.44 0.88 -12.54
N GLU A 146 6.03 -0.39 -12.69
CA GLU A 146 4.63 -0.80 -12.55
C GLU A 146 4.08 -0.53 -11.15
N ASN A 147 4.84 -0.83 -10.10
CA ASN A 147 4.43 -0.53 -8.72
C ASN A 147 4.26 0.97 -8.49
N ILE A 148 5.18 1.81 -9.01
CA ILE A 148 5.09 3.28 -8.92
C ILE A 148 3.86 3.77 -9.67
N ARG A 149 3.62 3.25 -10.88
CA ARG A 149 2.42 3.56 -11.68
C ARG A 149 1.15 3.24 -10.90
N ASN A 150 1.04 2.01 -10.39
CA ASN A 150 -0.13 1.55 -9.62
C ASN A 150 -0.35 2.37 -8.35
N PHE A 151 0.73 2.82 -7.69
CA PHE A 151 0.63 3.72 -6.55
C PHE A 151 0.06 5.10 -6.93
N LEU A 152 0.54 5.69 -8.03
CA LEU A 152 0.10 7.00 -8.52
C LEU A 152 -1.33 6.99 -9.07
N THR A 153 -1.69 5.98 -9.87
CA THR A 153 -3.04 5.87 -10.48
C THR A 153 -4.07 5.33 -9.51
N GLY A 154 -3.65 4.47 -8.58
CA GLY A 154 -4.48 3.85 -7.56
C GLY A 154 -4.55 4.67 -6.28
N ASN A 155 -3.56 4.46 -5.41
CA ASN A 155 -3.62 4.93 -4.02
C ASN A 155 -3.46 6.45 -3.87
N ALA A 156 -2.68 7.13 -4.71
CA ALA A 156 -2.39 8.55 -4.49
C ALA A 156 -3.64 9.43 -4.58
N ILE A 157 -4.55 9.15 -5.52
CA ILE A 157 -5.79 9.92 -5.71
C ILE A 157 -6.76 9.70 -4.55
N THR A 158 -6.90 8.44 -4.10
CA THR A 158 -7.75 8.13 -2.94
C THR A 158 -7.17 8.73 -1.67
N LEU A 159 -5.85 8.62 -1.45
CA LEU A 159 -5.17 9.23 -0.30
C LEU A 159 -5.38 10.74 -0.24
N LEU A 160 -5.30 11.45 -1.38
CA LEU A 160 -5.52 12.89 -1.41
C LEU A 160 -6.95 13.27 -0.99
N LEU A 161 -7.95 12.51 -1.46
CA LEU A 161 -9.34 12.67 -1.05
C LEU A 161 -9.54 12.33 0.43
N ASP A 162 -8.97 11.21 0.89
CA ASP A 162 -9.08 10.75 2.27
C ASP A 162 -8.48 11.79 3.23
N VAL A 163 -7.34 12.40 2.88
CA VAL A 163 -6.73 13.49 3.65
C VAL A 163 -7.61 14.74 3.67
N LEU A 164 -8.13 15.17 2.51
CA LEU A 164 -9.03 16.31 2.41
C LEU A 164 -10.26 16.13 3.30
N PHE A 165 -10.88 14.95 3.25
CA PHE A 165 -12.06 14.65 4.04
C PHE A 165 -11.77 14.36 5.50
N SER A 166 -10.59 13.83 5.83
CA SER A 166 -10.15 13.72 7.22
C SER A 166 -10.18 15.08 7.92
N VAL A 167 -9.79 16.17 7.23
CA VAL A 167 -9.91 17.53 7.77
C VAL A 167 -11.37 17.91 8.01
N VAL A 168 -12.28 17.58 7.10
CA VAL A 168 -13.72 17.81 7.26
C VAL A 168 -14.27 17.03 8.45
N PHE A 169 -13.92 15.75 8.60
CA PHE A 169 -14.33 14.95 9.76
C PHE A 169 -13.82 15.51 11.07
N ILE A 170 -12.54 15.91 11.13
CA ILE A 170 -11.95 16.52 12.33
C ILE A 170 -12.69 17.83 12.65
N ALA A 171 -13.01 18.66 11.65
CA ALA A 171 -13.77 19.89 11.86
C ALA A 171 -15.18 19.63 12.39
N VAL A 172 -15.89 18.63 11.84
CA VAL A 172 -17.20 18.21 12.33
C VAL A 172 -17.11 17.68 13.76
N MET A 173 -16.14 16.80 14.04
CA MET A 173 -15.93 16.30 15.40
C MET A 173 -15.64 17.42 16.39
N PHE A 174 -14.83 18.41 15.99
CA PHE A 174 -14.51 19.56 16.83
C PHE A 174 -15.73 20.43 17.12
N TYR A 175 -16.64 20.57 16.14
CA TYR A 175 -17.93 21.22 16.32
C TYR A 175 -18.83 20.49 17.34
N TYR A 176 -18.83 19.15 17.34
CA TYR A 176 -19.58 18.37 18.33
C TYR A 176 -18.95 18.42 19.74
N SER A 177 -17.65 18.14 19.86
CA SER A 177 -16.93 18.22 21.15
C SER A 177 -15.42 18.27 20.93
N GLY A 178 -14.80 19.38 21.35
CA GLY A 178 -13.34 19.54 21.32
C GLY A 178 -12.59 18.51 22.16
N TRP A 179 -13.18 18.06 23.29
CA TRP A 179 -12.56 17.07 24.18
C TRP A 179 -12.49 15.67 23.58
N LEU A 180 -13.57 15.21 22.94
CA LEU A 180 -13.58 13.91 22.25
C LEU A 180 -12.67 13.93 21.02
N THR A 181 -12.63 15.07 20.31
CA THR A 181 -11.74 15.26 19.18
C THR A 181 -10.27 15.16 19.59
N LEU A 182 -9.90 15.71 20.76
CA LEU A 182 -8.55 15.64 21.28
C LEU A 182 -8.08 14.20 21.54
N ILE A 183 -8.98 13.33 22.04
CA ILE A 183 -8.67 11.90 22.26
C ILE A 183 -8.31 11.22 20.93
N VAL A 184 -9.11 11.47 19.88
CA VAL A 184 -8.84 10.92 18.54
C VAL A 184 -7.56 11.51 17.95
N LEU A 185 -7.34 12.82 18.10
CA LEU A 185 -6.13 13.49 17.63
C LEU A 185 -4.86 12.99 18.34
N LEU A 186 -4.95 12.63 19.63
CA LEU A 186 -3.87 12.02 20.40
C LEU A 186 -3.56 10.58 19.94
N SER A 187 -4.53 9.90 19.33
CA SER A 187 -4.30 8.57 18.76
C SER A 187 -3.48 8.61 17.47
N LEU A 188 -3.56 9.69 16.68
CA LEU A 188 -2.79 9.87 15.45
C LEU A 188 -1.26 9.76 15.65
N PRO A 189 -0.61 10.47 16.59
CA PRO A 189 0.82 10.31 16.82
C PRO A 189 1.16 8.91 17.33
N LEU A 190 0.26 8.23 18.04
CA LEU A 190 0.42 6.84 18.46
C LEU A 190 0.44 5.87 17.27
N TYR A 191 -0.47 6.06 16.30
CA TYR A 191 -0.44 5.31 15.03
C TYR A 191 0.83 5.59 14.23
N ILE A 192 1.24 6.86 14.14
CA ILE A 192 2.47 7.27 13.46
C ILE A 192 3.68 6.61 14.12
N LEU A 193 3.74 6.61 15.46
CA LEU A 193 4.84 6.00 16.21
C LEU A 193 4.96 4.50 15.91
N VAL A 194 3.85 3.76 15.96
CA VAL A 194 3.83 2.33 15.61
C VAL A 194 4.29 2.11 14.18
N SER A 195 3.79 2.92 13.25
CA SER A 195 4.18 2.85 11.83
C SER A 195 5.69 3.08 11.66
N VAL A 196 6.22 4.20 12.16
CA VAL A 196 7.64 4.56 12.03
C VAL A 196 8.57 3.54 12.69
N LEU A 197 8.17 2.93 13.81
CA LEU A 197 8.98 1.92 14.49
C LEU A 197 9.02 0.60 13.73
N ILE A 198 7.88 0.17 13.16
CA ILE A 198 7.72 -1.14 12.53
C ILE A 198 8.14 -1.13 11.07
N THR A 199 7.81 -0.10 10.29
CA THR A 199 8.09 -0.01 8.85
C THR A 199 9.54 -0.34 8.48
N PRO A 200 10.60 0.19 9.13
CA PRO A 200 11.98 -0.13 8.75
C PRO A 200 12.34 -1.59 9.01
N VAL A 201 11.85 -2.16 10.12
CA VAL A 201 12.08 -3.57 10.47
C VAL A 201 11.35 -4.47 9.49
N LEU A 202 10.09 -4.15 9.17
CA LEU A 202 9.27 -4.89 8.22
C LEU A 202 9.91 -4.86 6.82
N ARG A 203 10.38 -3.70 6.37
CA ARG A 203 11.08 -3.55 5.09
C ARG A 203 12.34 -4.40 5.02
N LYS A 204 13.15 -4.43 6.08
CA LYS A 204 14.35 -5.27 6.15
C LYS A 204 14.02 -6.77 6.07
N ARG A 205 12.97 -7.20 6.79
CA ARG A 205 12.51 -8.61 6.80
C ARG A 205 11.91 -9.03 5.47
N LEU A 206 11.11 -8.15 4.86
CA LEU A 206 10.58 -8.34 3.51
C LEU A 206 11.71 -8.53 2.50
N ASN A 207 12.74 -7.67 2.52
CA ASN A 207 13.88 -7.79 1.62
C ASN A 207 14.64 -9.12 1.78
N ASP A 208 14.85 -9.59 3.02
CA ASP A 208 15.47 -10.90 3.30
C ASP A 208 14.59 -12.06 2.79
N SER A 209 13.27 -11.99 3.00
CA SER A 209 12.32 -12.97 2.47
C SER A 209 12.31 -13.00 0.93
N PHE A 210 12.37 -11.83 0.28
CA PHE A 210 12.44 -11.73 -1.18
C PHE A 210 13.77 -12.25 -1.74
N ALA A 211 14.90 -11.95 -1.08
CA ALA A 211 16.21 -12.46 -1.47
C ALA A 211 16.24 -14.00 -1.42
N ARG A 212 15.76 -14.60 -0.34
CA ARG A 212 15.64 -16.07 -0.21
C ARG A 212 14.68 -16.68 -1.22
N GLY A 213 13.58 -15.97 -1.54
CA GLY A 213 12.64 -16.38 -2.58
C GLY A 213 13.28 -16.37 -3.97
N ALA A 214 14.09 -15.36 -4.27
CA ALA A 214 14.85 -15.27 -5.53
C ALA A 214 15.90 -16.39 -5.65
N GLU A 215 16.61 -16.72 -4.56
CA GLU A 215 17.55 -17.84 -4.52
C GLU A 215 16.85 -19.18 -4.78
N ASN A 216 15.70 -19.44 -4.14
CA ASN A 216 14.88 -20.63 -4.42
C ASN A 216 14.48 -20.72 -5.89
N GLN A 217 13.98 -19.62 -6.46
CA GLN A 217 13.57 -19.60 -7.87
C GLN A 217 14.74 -19.85 -8.80
N ALA A 218 15.91 -19.25 -8.52
CA ALA A 218 17.12 -19.48 -9.30
C ALA A 218 17.57 -20.94 -9.23
N PHE A 219 17.57 -21.55 -8.04
CA PHE A 219 17.94 -22.95 -7.86
C PHE A 219 16.97 -23.90 -8.59
N LEU A 220 15.68 -23.59 -8.60
CA LEU A 220 14.69 -24.36 -9.37
C LEU A 220 14.99 -24.30 -10.86
N VAL A 221 15.24 -23.10 -11.40
CA VAL A 221 15.58 -22.91 -12.82
C VAL A 221 16.87 -23.65 -13.18
N GLU A 222 17.90 -23.56 -12.33
CA GLU A 222 19.17 -24.27 -12.51
C GLU A 222 18.98 -25.80 -12.49
N THR A 223 18.19 -26.31 -11.53
CA THR A 223 17.91 -27.74 -11.39
C THR A 223 17.14 -28.29 -12.59
N VAL A 224 16.17 -27.54 -13.11
CA VAL A 224 15.37 -27.96 -14.28
C VAL A 224 16.19 -27.88 -15.56
N ASN A 225 16.99 -26.83 -15.75
CA ASN A 225 17.86 -26.71 -16.92
C ASN A 225 19.00 -27.74 -16.91
N GLY A 226 19.51 -28.09 -15.73
CA GLY A 226 20.57 -29.09 -15.52
C GLY A 226 20.04 -30.50 -15.22
N ILE A 227 18.78 -30.79 -15.54
CA ILE A 227 18.13 -32.05 -15.12
C ILE A 227 18.84 -33.28 -15.67
N ASP A 228 19.37 -33.21 -16.90
CA ASP A 228 20.11 -34.30 -17.54
C ASP A 228 21.40 -34.63 -16.77
N THR A 229 22.15 -33.60 -16.36
CA THR A 229 23.36 -33.75 -15.55
C THR A 229 23.03 -34.30 -14.16
N LEU A 230 21.96 -33.79 -13.55
CA LEU A 230 21.53 -34.21 -12.22
C LEU A 230 21.08 -35.69 -12.19
N LYS A 231 20.36 -36.13 -13.23
CA LYS A 231 19.92 -37.51 -13.42
C LYS A 231 21.08 -38.44 -13.78
N SER A 232 21.98 -38.02 -14.67
CA SER A 232 23.14 -38.83 -15.07
C SER A 232 24.14 -39.02 -13.93
N MET A 233 24.25 -38.06 -13.01
CA MET A 233 25.09 -38.16 -11.82
C MET A 233 24.42 -38.86 -10.63
N ALA A 234 23.12 -39.20 -10.71
CA ALA A 234 22.34 -39.81 -9.63
C ALA A 234 22.39 -39.06 -8.29
N VAL A 235 22.43 -37.71 -8.35
CA VAL A 235 22.54 -36.82 -7.18
C VAL A 235 21.21 -36.20 -6.75
N GLU A 236 20.07 -36.79 -7.15
CA GLU A 236 18.74 -36.27 -6.79
C GLU A 236 18.54 -36.10 -5.28
N PRO A 237 18.95 -37.05 -4.41
CA PRO A 237 18.75 -36.91 -2.96
C PRO A 237 19.47 -35.68 -2.39
N GLN A 238 20.63 -35.31 -2.96
CA GLN A 238 21.40 -34.15 -2.52
C GLN A 238 20.72 -32.84 -2.96
N ALA A 239 20.20 -32.81 -4.19
CA ALA A 239 19.47 -31.67 -4.71
C ALA A 239 18.15 -31.45 -3.96
N ILE A 240 17.40 -32.52 -3.65
CA ILE A 240 16.18 -32.47 -2.83
C ILE A 240 16.50 -31.92 -1.43
N ARG A 241 17.56 -32.43 -0.78
CA ARG A 241 17.93 -31.94 0.56
C ARG A 241 18.37 -30.47 0.54
N LYS A 242 19.03 -30.02 -0.52
CA LYS A 242 19.39 -28.61 -0.71
C LYS A 242 18.13 -27.76 -0.92
N TRP A 243 17.19 -28.22 -1.75
CA TRP A 243 15.89 -27.59 -1.95
C TRP A 243 15.12 -27.45 -0.63
N ASP A 244 14.99 -28.53 0.13
CA ASP A 244 14.25 -28.52 1.40
C ASP A 244 14.84 -27.52 2.40
N ASN A 245 16.18 -27.44 2.49
CA ASN A 245 16.85 -26.47 3.35
C ASN A 245 16.62 -25.02 2.91
N GLN A 246 16.71 -24.73 1.61
CA GLN A 246 16.46 -23.38 1.11
C GLN A 246 14.98 -22.99 1.24
N LEU A 247 14.08 -23.93 0.96
CA LEU A 247 12.64 -23.77 1.14
C LEU A 247 12.28 -23.50 2.60
N ALA A 248 12.83 -24.28 3.54
CA ALA A 248 12.65 -24.05 4.98
C ALA A 248 13.15 -22.66 5.39
N GLY A 249 14.30 -22.21 4.86
CA GLY A 249 14.84 -20.87 5.09
C GLY A 249 13.93 -19.75 4.57
N TYR A 250 13.40 -19.90 3.35
CA TYR A 250 12.44 -18.96 2.75
C TYR A 250 11.13 -18.91 3.54
N VAL A 251 10.54 -20.06 3.85
CA VAL A 251 9.28 -20.14 4.62
C VAL A 251 9.45 -19.56 6.01
N ALA A 252 10.57 -19.84 6.70
CA ALA A 252 10.85 -19.26 8.01
C ALA A 252 11.03 -17.73 7.96
N ALA A 253 11.67 -17.19 6.91
CA ALA A 253 11.81 -15.75 6.70
C ALA A 253 10.45 -15.08 6.39
N GLY A 254 9.64 -15.72 5.54
CA GLY A 254 8.28 -15.29 5.22
C GLY A 254 7.39 -15.30 6.46
N PHE A 255 7.45 -16.37 7.27
CA PHE A 255 6.69 -16.48 8.52
C PHE A 255 7.08 -15.39 9.53
N LYS A 256 8.37 -15.09 9.70
CA LYS A 256 8.83 -13.99 10.55
C LYS A 256 8.32 -12.63 10.06
N THR A 257 8.27 -12.43 8.76
CA THR A 257 7.74 -11.21 8.14
C THR A 257 6.23 -11.08 8.36
N GLN A 258 5.50 -12.18 8.17
CA GLN A 258 4.06 -12.23 8.40
C GLN A 258 3.73 -11.99 9.88
N ASN A 259 4.44 -12.65 10.79
CA ASN A 259 4.23 -12.45 12.23
C ASN A 259 4.47 -11.00 12.65
N LEU A 260 5.49 -10.34 12.11
CA LEU A 260 5.73 -8.91 12.36
C LEU A 260 4.60 -8.04 11.79
N SER A 261 4.11 -8.35 10.60
CA SER A 261 2.94 -7.68 10.01
C SER A 261 1.69 -7.85 10.87
N THR A 262 1.43 -9.06 11.37
CA THR A 262 0.32 -9.34 12.29
C THR A 262 0.45 -8.53 13.57
N ILE A 263 1.63 -8.52 14.22
CA ILE A 263 1.87 -7.73 15.43
C ILE A 263 1.64 -6.23 15.16
N ALA A 264 2.04 -5.72 14.00
CA ALA A 264 1.80 -4.34 13.61
C ALA A 264 0.31 -4.01 13.51
N ASN A 265 -0.43 -4.85 12.80
CA ASN A 265 -1.87 -4.68 12.62
C ASN A 265 -2.62 -4.80 13.95
N GLU A 266 -2.26 -5.76 14.80
CA GLU A 266 -2.86 -5.90 16.13
C GLU A 266 -2.52 -4.74 17.06
N SER A 267 -1.32 -4.16 16.96
CA SER A 267 -0.94 -2.96 17.71
C SER A 267 -1.81 -1.76 17.32
N VAL A 268 -2.02 -1.55 16.03
CA VAL A 268 -2.92 -0.51 15.51
C VAL A 268 -4.38 -0.78 15.92
N SER A 269 -4.84 -2.02 15.81
CA SER A 269 -6.18 -2.46 16.23
C SER A 269 -6.42 -2.21 17.72
N LEU A 270 -5.42 -2.48 18.56
CA LEU A 270 -5.48 -2.26 20.00
C LEU A 270 -5.60 -0.77 20.33
N ILE A 271 -4.84 0.11 19.65
CA ILE A 271 -4.99 1.56 19.79
C ILE A 271 -6.42 1.97 19.42
N GLY A 272 -6.95 1.48 18.30
CA GLY A 272 -8.33 1.77 17.89
C GLY A 272 -9.36 1.36 18.93
N LYS A 273 -9.24 0.15 19.49
CA LYS A 273 -10.13 -0.34 20.56
C LYS A 273 -10.04 0.52 21.82
N LEU A 274 -8.83 0.93 22.23
CA LEU A 274 -8.62 1.82 23.37
C LEU A 274 -9.23 3.21 23.13
N VAL A 275 -9.10 3.75 21.91
CA VAL A 275 -9.73 5.02 21.53
C VAL A 275 -11.24 4.92 21.60
N THR A 276 -11.84 3.82 21.13
CA THR A 276 -13.29 3.59 21.25
C THR A 276 -13.73 3.57 22.71
N VAL A 277 -13.03 2.83 23.57
CA VAL A 277 -13.33 2.78 25.02
C VAL A 277 -13.17 4.14 25.67
N ALA A 278 -12.09 4.87 25.36
CA ALA A 278 -11.85 6.22 25.88
C ALA A 278 -12.95 7.19 25.43
N THR A 279 -13.31 7.16 24.14
CA THR A 279 -14.37 8.00 23.58
C THR A 279 -15.72 7.73 24.25
N LEU A 280 -16.07 6.46 24.47
CA LEU A 280 -17.29 6.09 25.18
C LEU A 280 -17.26 6.53 26.65
N TRP A 281 -16.15 6.30 27.35
CA TRP A 281 -16.02 6.62 28.77
C TRP A 281 -16.04 8.13 29.04
N PHE A 282 -15.27 8.90 28.28
CA PHE A 282 -15.27 10.36 28.37
C PHE A 282 -16.57 10.96 27.82
N GLY A 283 -17.14 10.38 26.76
CA GLY A 283 -18.43 10.79 26.20
C GLY A 283 -19.56 10.65 27.23
N ALA A 284 -19.65 9.49 27.89
CA ALA A 284 -20.66 9.24 28.92
C ALA A 284 -20.48 10.08 30.20
N ARG A 285 -19.27 10.58 30.47
CA ARG A 285 -19.00 11.47 31.62
C ARG A 285 -19.27 12.94 31.32
N LEU A 286 -19.28 13.32 30.05
CA LEU A 286 -19.54 14.70 29.59
C LEU A 286 -21.02 14.99 29.40
N VAL A 287 -21.84 13.96 29.20
CA VAL A 287 -23.31 14.01 29.16
C VAL A 287 -23.85 13.94 30.58
#